data_AF-A0A9D2F4E6-F1
#
_entry.id   AF-A0A9D2F4E6-F1
#
_cell.length_a   1.000
_cell.length_b   1.000
_cell.length_c   1.000
_cell.angle_alpha   90.00
_cell.angle_beta   90.00
_cell.angle_gamma   90.00
#
_symmetry.space_group_name_H-M   'P 1'
#
loop_
_entity.id
_entity.type
_entity.pdbx_description
1 polymer ?
#
loop_
_entity_poly.entity_id
_entity_poly.type
_entity_poly.pdbx_seq_one_letter_code
_entity_poly.pdbx_strand_id
1 'polypeptide(L)' 'MKFEKLIDRAKSQEPEAVLELFECYRPMIVSGSFDEAGRYDPDLQQELCHRFLIVLQKFDKSRALN' A
#
# COMPACT_ATOMS: atom_id res chain seq x y z
N MET A 1 5.87 4.29 -16.76
CA MET A 1 6.99 4.34 -15.78
C MET A 1 7.29 2.90 -15.33
N LYS A 2 8.56 2.52 -15.10
CA LYS A 2 8.84 1.18 -14.54
C LYS A 2 8.42 1.15 -13.07
N PHE A 3 7.75 0.08 -12.64
CA PHE A 3 7.22 -0.09 -11.27
C PHE A 3 8.31 0.09 -10.19
N GLU A 4 9.53 -0.38 -10.44
CA GLU A 4 10.70 -0.15 -9.57
C GLU A 4 10.95 1.33 -9.27
N LYS A 5 10.84 2.19 -10.30
CA LYS A 5 11.06 3.64 -10.16
C LYS A 5 9.92 4.30 -9.37
N LEU A 6 8.70 3.77 -9.49
CA LEU A 6 7.57 4.21 -8.66
C LEU A 6 7.84 3.90 -7.18
N ILE A 7 8.33 2.69 -6.87
CA ILE A 7 8.70 2.31 -5.51
C ILE A 7 9.76 3.26 -4.95
N ASP A 8 10.82 3.56 -5.70
CA ASP A 8 11.91 4.44 -5.22
C ASP A 8 11.41 5.86 -4.90
N ARG A 9 10.55 6.42 -5.78
CA ARG A 9 9.91 7.73 -5.56
C ARG A 9 8.99 7.71 -4.34
N ALA A 10 8.15 6.67 -4.22
CA ALA A 10 7.23 6.52 -3.10
C ALA A 10 7.96 6.32 -1.76
N LYS A 11 9.08 5.58 -1.75
CA LYS A 11 9.96 5.44 -0.58
C LYS A 11 10.57 6.78 -0.16
N SER A 12 10.81 7.68 -1.11
CA SER A 12 11.31 9.04 -0.89
C SER A 12 10.22 10.02 -0.45
N GLN A 13 9.00 9.54 -0.12
CA GLN A 13 7.85 10.34 0.31
C GLN A 13 7.37 11.37 -0.72
N GLU A 14 7.62 11.13 -2.02
CA GLU A 14 7.03 11.94 -3.09
C GLU A 14 5.51 11.70 -3.14
N PRO A 15 4.66 12.72 -2.86
CA PRO A 15 3.22 12.52 -2.63
C PRO A 15 2.50 11.82 -3.79
N GLU A 16 2.82 12.22 -5.02
CA GLU A 16 2.23 11.68 -6.25
C GLU A 16 2.57 10.19 -6.42
N ALA A 17 3.80 9.80 -6.07
CA ALA A 17 4.25 8.42 -6.17
C ALA A 17 3.64 7.55 -5.06
N VAL A 18 3.50 8.09 -3.83
CA VAL A 18 2.80 7.40 -2.74
C VAL A 18 1.34 7.16 -3.11
N LEU A 19 0.67 8.18 -3.66
CA LEU A 19 -0.73 8.08 -4.08
C LEU A 19 -0.91 7.11 -5.25
N GLU A 20 -0.07 7.19 -6.28
CA GLU A 20 -0.11 6.27 -7.42
C GLU A 20 0.07 4.82 -6.96
N LEU A 21 1.02 4.56 -6.04
CA LEU A 21 1.20 3.23 -5.47
C LEU A 21 0.02 2.80 -4.58
N PHE A 22 -0.53 3.71 -3.78
CA PHE A 22 -1.71 3.44 -2.94
C PHE A 22 -2.91 3.02 -3.79
N GLU A 23 -3.20 3.72 -4.88
CA GLU A 23 -4.31 3.38 -5.78
C GLU A 23 -4.13 1.99 -6.42
N CYS A 24 -2.90 1.53 -6.68
CA CYS A 24 -2.66 0.16 -7.13
C CYS A 24 -3.09 -0.89 -6.10
N TYR A 25 -2.88 -0.63 -4.80
CA TYR A 25 -3.22 -1.55 -3.71
C TYR A 25 -4.61 -1.31 -3.12
N ARG A 26 -5.28 -0.22 -3.48
CA ARG A 26 -6.59 0.16 -2.96
C ARG A 26 -7.64 -0.96 -3.07
N PRO A 27 -7.77 -1.71 -4.17
CA PRO A 27 -8.72 -2.81 -4.24
C PRO A 27 -8.46 -3.89 -3.17
N MET A 28 -7.19 -4.20 -2.89
CA MET A 28 -6.78 -5.18 -1.89
C MET A 28 -7.04 -4.66 -0.46
N ILE A 29 -6.77 -3.38 -0.21
CA ILE A 29 -7.08 -2.73 1.06
C ILE A 29 -8.58 -2.78 1.32
N VAL A 30 -9.39 -2.37 0.33
CA VAL A 30 -10.85 -2.40 0.43
C VAL A 30 -11.37 -3.82 0.66
N SER A 31 -10.91 -4.81 -0.12
CA SER A 31 -11.36 -6.20 0.06
C SER A 31 -10.96 -6.78 1.41
N GLY A 32 -9.80 -6.38 1.94
CA GLY A 32 -9.35 -6.76 3.28
C GLY A 32 -10.08 -6.04 4.42
N SER A 33 -10.93 -5.06 4.12
CA SER A 33 -11.69 -4.28 5.12
C SER A 33 -13.06 -4.88 5.44
N PHE A 34 -13.33 -6.12 5.02
CA PHE A 34 -14.59 -6.81 5.29
C PHE A 34 -14.33 -7.99 6.24
N ASP A 35 -15.21 -8.19 7.22
CA ASP A 35 -15.18 -9.36 8.09
C ASP A 35 -15.66 -10.64 7.37
N GLU A 36 -15.57 -11.79 8.03
CA GLU A 36 -16.03 -13.08 7.48
C GLU A 36 -17.52 -13.10 7.11
N ALA A 37 -18.32 -12.20 7.69
CA ALA A 37 -19.74 -12.05 7.40
C ALA A 37 -20.00 -11.03 6.27
N GLY A 38 -18.95 -10.46 5.67
CA GLY A 38 -19.05 -9.47 4.59
C GLY A 38 -19.45 -8.07 5.06
N ARG A 39 -19.29 -7.75 6.35
CA ARG A 39 -19.53 -6.40 6.87
C ARG A 39 -18.26 -5.59 6.77
N TYR A 40 -18.40 -4.38 6.24
CA TYR A 40 -17.31 -3.42 6.16
C TYR A 40 -16.94 -2.90 7.55
N ASP A 41 -15.65 -2.95 7.86
CA ASP A 41 -15.05 -2.44 9.09
C ASP A 41 -14.14 -1.23 8.74
N PRO A 42 -14.57 0.00 9.11
CA PRO A 42 -13.78 1.21 8.87
C PRO A 42 -12.43 1.21 9.61
N ASP A 43 -12.36 0.61 10.80
CA ASP A 43 -11.16 0.59 11.62
C ASP A 43 -10.13 -0.36 11.00
N LEU A 44 -10.60 -1.50 10.48
CA LEU A 44 -9.76 -2.43 9.71
C LEU A 44 -9.22 -1.77 8.44
N GLN A 45 -10.04 -0.99 7.74
CA GLN A 45 -9.57 -0.23 6.58
C GLN A 45 -8.48 0.78 6.96
N GLN A 46 -8.68 1.52 8.05
CA GLN A 46 -7.68 2.48 8.54
C GLN A 46 -6.38 1.78 8.92
N GLU A 47 -6.45 0.61 9.59
CA GLU A 47 -5.26 -0.16 9.92
C GLU A 47 -4.52 -0.61 8.66
N LEU A 48 -5.23 -1.11 7.64
CA LEU A 48 -4.63 -1.53 6.38
C LEU A 48 -3.96 -0.36 5.63
N CYS A 49 -4.60 0.81 5.61
CA CYS A 49 -3.99 2.04 5.10
C CYS A 49 -2.72 2.42 5.87
N HIS A 50 -2.75 2.36 7.20
CA HIS A 50 -1.59 2.65 8.04
C HIS A 50 -0.46 1.64 7.82
N ARG A 51 -0.81 0.36 7.71
CA ARG A 51 0.12 -0.75 7.42
C ARG A 51 0.77 -0.55 6.06
N PHE A 52 0.03 -0.15 5.03
CA PHE A 52 0.57 0.16 3.71
C PHE A 52 1.69 1.20 3.79
N LEU A 53 1.47 2.30 4.53
CA LEU A 53 2.48 3.35 4.69
C LEU A 53 3.73 2.85 5.44
N ILE A 54 3.55 2.06 6.49
CA ILE A 54 4.67 1.44 7.22
C ILE A 54 5.47 0.50 6.30
N VAL A 55 4.77 -0.36 5.56
CA VAL A 55 5.39 -1.34 4.67
C VAL A 55 6.14 -0.64 3.56
N LEU A 56 5.57 0.40 2.94
CA LEU A 56 6.24 1.19 1.92
C LEU A 56 7.61 1.70 2.40
N GLN A 57 7.68 2.22 3.62
CA GLN A 57 8.93 2.69 4.22
C GLN A 57 9.91 1.54 4.50
N LYS A 58 9.42 0.43 5.06
CA LYS A 58 10.26 -0.71 5.46
C LYS A 58 10.59 -1.68 4.33
N PHE A 59 9.94 -1.57 3.18
CA PHE A 59 10.07 -2.51 2.07
C PHE A 59 11.50 -2.53 1.52
N ASP A 60 12.15 -3.69 1.60
CA ASP A 60 13.48 -3.88 1.05
C ASP A 60 13.38 -4.37 -0.40
N LYS A 61 13.51 -3.42 -1.33
CA LYS A 61 13.42 -3.69 -2.77
C LYS A 61 14.48 -4.70 -3.23
N SER A 62 15.67 -4.71 -2.62
CA SER A 62 16.76 -5.60 -3.02
C SER A 62 16.45 -7.06 -2.75
N ARG A 63 15.60 -7.36 -1.76
CA ARG A 63 15.22 -8.73 -1.42
C ARG A 63 14.03 -9.26 -2.22
N ALA A 64 13.26 -8.37 -2.85
CA ALA A 64 11.99 -8.71 -3.50
C ALA A 64 12.07 -8.75 -5.03
N LEU A 65 13.05 -8.07 -5.64
CA LEU A 65 13.19 -7.93 -7.10
C LEU A 65 14.48 -8.57 -7.65
N ASN A 66 15.12 -9.44 -6.85
CA ASN A 66 16.27 -10.26 -7.25
C ASN A 66 15.81 -11.67 -7.65
#